data_AF-A0A553EPV8-F1
#
_entry.id   AF-A0A553EPV8-F1
#
_cell.length_a   1.000
_cell.length_b   1.000
_cell.length_c   1.000
_cell.angle_alpha   90.00
_cell.angle_beta   90.00
_cell.angle_gamma   90.00
#
_symmetry.space_group_name_H-M   'P 1'
#
loop_
_entity.id
_entity.type
_entity.pdbx_description
1 polymer ?
#
loop_
_entity_poly.entity_id
_entity_poly.type
_entity_poly.pdbx_seq_one_letter_code
_entity_poly.pdbx_strand_id
1 'polypeptide(L)'
;MKQVSIFPINLIPYQTFLFQEVSDRFFLGPLTADGIVSFHTFKGDLDGFQPDENIHQLELTPIANNEVFQYPVYGEAKDINNRIPDLREQLYWNPQIKVGEDGMLRLQFYTSDVPGEYEMSIEGVSQAGQLISIRRKLLVGP
;
A
#
# COMPACT_ATOMS: atom_id res chain seq x y z
N MET A 1 35.90 24.64 -4.92
CA MET A 1 35.34 24.72 -3.55
C MET A 1 33.84 24.98 -3.70
N LYS A 2 32.99 23.97 -3.49
CA LYS A 2 31.53 24.17 -3.47
C LYS A 2 31.13 24.48 -2.03
N GLN A 3 30.61 25.68 -1.80
CA GLN A 3 30.12 26.13 -0.51
C GLN A 3 28.78 25.42 -0.26
N VAL A 4 28.74 24.54 0.74
CA VAL A 4 27.49 23.97 1.25
C VAL A 4 26.98 24.95 2.30
N SER A 5 25.99 25.75 1.94
CA SER A 5 25.29 26.63 2.89
C SER A 5 24.35 25.77 3.73
N ILE A 6 24.80 25.36 4.91
CA ILE A 6 23.92 24.79 5.93
C ILE A 6 23.27 25.98 6.62
N PHE A 7 22.02 26.25 6.30
CA PHE A 7 21.23 27.22 7.05
C PHE A 7 21.04 26.70 8.48
N PRO A 8 21.27 27.52 9.52
CA PRO A 8 21.03 27.10 10.88
C PRO A 8 19.52 26.96 11.10
N ILE A 9 18.99 25.77 10.83
CA ILE A 9 17.70 25.37 11.39
C ILE A 9 17.96 25.21 12.88
N ASN A 10 17.40 26.12 13.67
CA ASN A 10 17.53 26.13 15.13
C ASN A 10 16.67 24.97 15.70
N LEU A 11 17.15 23.74 15.53
CA LEU A 11 16.47 22.52 15.93
C LEU A 11 16.67 22.35 17.44
N ILE A 12 15.61 22.57 18.21
CA ILE A 12 15.63 22.41 19.66
C ILE A 12 15.97 20.95 20.00
N PRO A 13 16.93 20.65 20.90
CA PRO A 13 17.60 19.33 20.96
C PRO A 13 16.76 18.18 21.55
N TYR A 14 15.50 18.42 21.93
CA TYR A 14 14.75 17.52 22.83
C TYR A 14 13.61 16.75 22.18
N GLN A 15 13.49 16.74 20.85
CA GLN A 15 12.54 15.88 20.17
C GLN A 15 13.31 15.03 19.17
N THR A 16 13.45 13.75 19.51
CA THR A 16 14.21 12.74 18.77
C THR A 16 13.93 12.86 17.27
N PHE A 17 14.97 12.77 16.43
CA PHE A 17 14.85 12.83 14.98
C PHE A 17 15.62 11.68 14.35
N LEU A 18 15.12 11.17 13.22
CA LEU A 18 15.93 10.30 12.36
C LEU A 18 16.72 11.20 11.41
N PHE A 19 18.04 11.12 11.51
CA PHE A 19 18.96 11.74 10.56
C PHE A 19 19.41 10.68 9.57
N GLN A 20 19.27 10.97 8.29
CA GLN A 20 19.80 10.12 7.23
C GLN A 20 20.58 10.97 6.23
N GLU A 21 21.85 10.61 6.07
CA GLU A 21 22.71 11.14 5.01
C GLU A 21 22.82 10.09 3.91
N VAL A 22 22.57 10.52 2.68
CA VAL A 22 22.84 9.72 1.49
C VAL A 22 23.74 10.57 0.60
N SER A 23 24.98 10.14 0.39
CA SER A 23 25.96 10.84 -0.44
C SER A 23 25.90 10.48 -1.92
N ASP A 24 25.12 9.45 -2.26
CA ASP A 24 24.84 9.09 -3.65
C ASP A 24 23.92 10.11 -4.33
N ARG A 25 24.00 10.17 -5.66
CA ARG A 25 23.12 11.03 -6.45
C ARG A 25 21.67 10.58 -6.30
N PHE A 26 20.82 11.49 -5.84
CA PHE A 26 19.41 11.27 -5.58
C PHE A 26 18.57 11.84 -6.73
N PHE A 27 17.56 11.07 -7.14
CA PHE A 27 16.64 11.42 -8.21
C PHE A 27 15.20 11.42 -7.67
N LEU A 28 14.50 12.55 -7.81
CA LEU A 28 13.09 12.69 -7.44
C LEU A 28 12.33 13.41 -8.55
N GLY A 29 11.72 12.64 -9.45
CA GLY A 29 11.14 13.19 -10.67
C GLY A 29 12.20 13.96 -11.48
N PRO A 30 11.97 15.25 -11.82
CA PRO A 30 12.97 16.08 -12.50
C PRO A 30 14.10 16.59 -11.59
N LEU A 31 13.98 16.45 -10.26
CA LEU A 31 15.00 16.90 -9.31
C LEU A 31 16.16 15.91 -9.28
N THR A 32 17.38 16.41 -9.50
CA THR A 32 18.63 15.66 -9.30
C THR A 32 19.49 16.38 -8.27
N ALA A 33 19.87 15.68 -7.21
CA ALA A 33 20.73 16.20 -6.15
C ALA A 33 21.96 15.31 -5.96
N ASP A 34 23.14 15.91 -5.84
CA ASP A 34 24.37 15.19 -5.49
C ASP A 34 24.44 15.03 -3.95
N GLY A 35 23.62 14.11 -3.45
CA GLY A 35 23.44 13.82 -2.04
C GLY A 35 22.22 14.50 -1.41
N ILE A 36 21.65 13.87 -0.39
CA ILE A 36 20.51 14.37 0.39
C ILE A 36 20.76 14.21 1.88
N VAL A 37 20.17 15.13 2.65
CA VAL A 37 20.02 15.01 4.09
C VAL A 37 18.54 15.01 4.40
N SER A 38 18.06 13.93 5.04
CA SER A 38 16.67 13.80 5.47
C SER A 38 16.55 13.99 6.97
N PHE A 39 15.54 14.75 7.39
CA PHE A 39 15.16 14.94 8.78
C PHE A 39 13.72 14.45 8.98
N HIS A 40 13.50 13.55 9.93
CA HIS A 40 12.16 13.11 10.32
C HIS A 40 11.90 13.40 11.80
N THR A 41 10.79 14.07 12.11
CA THR A 41 10.32 14.28 13.48
C THR A 41 9.29 13.22 13.86
N PHE A 42 9.31 12.73 15.10
CA PHE A 42 8.32 11.71 15.54
C PHE A 42 6.89 12.24 15.55
N LYS A 43 6.70 13.54 15.80
CA LYS A 43 5.36 14.16 15.76
C LYS A 43 4.84 14.36 14.34
N GLY A 44 5.71 14.30 13.33
CA GLY A 44 5.36 14.63 11.95
C GLY A 44 5.07 16.12 11.73
N ASP A 45 5.23 16.95 12.77
CA ASP A 45 5.28 18.40 12.67
C ASP A 45 6.74 18.86 12.78
N LEU A 46 7.09 19.95 12.08
CA LEU A 46 8.40 20.59 12.23
C LEU A 46 8.36 21.61 13.39
N ASP A 47 7.58 21.34 14.44
CA ASP A 47 7.37 22.22 15.61
C ASP A 47 7.04 23.68 15.24
N GLY A 48 6.22 23.87 14.20
CA GLY A 48 5.83 25.19 13.71
C GLY A 48 6.88 25.90 12.86
N PHE A 49 7.94 25.21 12.42
CA PHE A 49 8.89 25.74 11.43
C PHE A 49 8.15 26.25 10.19
N GLN A 50 8.38 27.51 9.86
CA GLN A 50 7.86 28.13 8.65
C GLN A 50 8.99 28.19 7.62
N PRO A 51 8.84 27.54 6.46
CA PRO A 51 9.81 27.65 5.39
C PRO A 51 9.99 29.11 4.96
N ASP A 52 11.24 29.52 4.74
CA ASP A 52 11.52 30.82 4.12
C ASP A 52 11.32 30.74 2.58
N GLU A 53 11.45 31.89 1.91
CA GLU A 53 11.26 31.97 0.44
C GLU A 53 12.25 31.12 -0.37
N ASN A 54 13.37 30.67 0.22
CA ASN A 54 14.38 29.86 -0.46
C ASN A 54 14.13 28.35 -0.31
N ILE A 55 13.05 27.95 0.39
CA ILE A 55 12.70 26.55 0.57
C ILE A 55 11.59 26.18 -0.43
N HIS A 56 11.94 25.29 -1.36
CA HIS A 56 10.96 24.68 -2.23
C HIS A 56 10.25 23.53 -1.51
N GLN A 57 8.98 23.75 -1.15
CA GLN A 57 8.11 22.69 -0.65
C GLN A 57 7.56 21.86 -1.81
N LEU A 58 7.88 20.57 -1.82
CA LEU A 58 7.32 19.63 -2.78
C LEU A 58 6.08 18.96 -2.17
N GLU A 59 4.90 19.29 -2.66
CA GLU A 59 3.70 18.51 -2.37
C GLU A 59 3.71 17.24 -3.22
N LEU A 60 4.00 16.11 -2.58
CA LEU A 60 3.86 14.81 -3.23
C LEU A 60 2.38 14.43 -3.25
N THR A 61 1.80 14.33 -4.45
CA THR A 61 0.49 13.72 -4.59
C THR A 61 0.62 12.23 -4.21
N PRO A 62 -0.11 11.75 -3.19
CA PRO A 62 -0.11 10.33 -2.90
C PRO A 62 -0.60 9.59 -4.14
N ILE A 63 0.03 8.47 -4.46
CA ILE A 63 -0.47 7.57 -5.49
C ILE A 63 -1.83 7.06 -4.99
N ALA A 64 -2.91 7.58 -5.57
CA ALA A 64 -4.27 7.19 -5.23
C ALA A 64 -4.59 5.83 -5.86
N ASN A 65 -3.96 4.76 -5.37
CA ASN A 65 -4.26 3.40 -5.81
C ASN A 65 -5.21 2.73 -4.82
N ASN A 66 -6.43 3.25 -4.74
CA ASN A 66 -7.56 2.49 -4.18
C ASN A 66 -8.32 1.82 -5.33
N GLU A 67 -7.59 1.13 -6.22
CA GLU A 67 -8.24 0.27 -7.22
C GLU A 67 -8.97 -0.86 -6.48
N VAL A 68 -10.29 -0.73 -6.38
CA VAL A 68 -11.13 -1.77 -5.81
C VAL A 68 -11.24 -2.87 -6.85
N PHE A 69 -10.71 -4.04 -6.52
CA PHE A 69 -10.86 -5.23 -7.35
C PHE A 69 -12.35 -5.51 -7.59
N GLN A 70 -12.78 -5.36 -8.85
CA GLN A 70 -14.14 -5.64 -9.27
C GLN A 70 -14.26 -7.14 -9.56
N TYR A 71 -15.22 -7.80 -8.94
CA TYR A 71 -15.60 -9.17 -9.26
C TYR A 71 -17.06 -9.21 -9.71
N PRO A 72 -17.42 -10.08 -10.67
CA PRO A 72 -18.78 -10.23 -11.13
C PRO A 72 -19.68 -10.75 -10.00
N VAL A 73 -20.88 -10.20 -9.92
CA VAL A 73 -21.96 -10.67 -9.07
C VAL A 73 -23.00 -11.32 -9.99
N TYR A 74 -23.03 -12.64 -10.05
CA TYR A 74 -24.04 -13.37 -10.82
C TYR A 74 -25.35 -13.40 -10.03
N GLY A 75 -26.10 -12.30 -10.05
CA GLY A 75 -27.33 -12.13 -9.28
C GLY A 75 -28.61 -12.13 -10.12
N GLU A 76 -28.52 -11.80 -11.42
CA GLU A 76 -29.68 -11.61 -12.29
C GLU A 76 -29.73 -12.64 -13.43
N ALA A 77 -30.95 -13.02 -13.83
CA ALA A 77 -31.20 -13.96 -14.93
C ALA A 77 -30.59 -13.54 -16.29
N LYS A 78 -30.17 -12.29 -16.42
CA LYS A 78 -29.47 -11.74 -17.59
C LYS A 78 -27.98 -12.13 -17.64
N ASP A 79 -27.32 -12.25 -16.49
CA ASP A 79 -25.89 -12.55 -16.42
C ASP A 79 -25.61 -14.04 -16.68
N ILE A 80 -26.55 -14.90 -16.27
CA ILE A 80 -26.51 -16.36 -16.52
C ILE A 80 -26.65 -16.68 -18.01
N ASN A 81 -27.27 -15.79 -18.80
CA ASN A 81 -27.42 -15.94 -20.25
C ASN A 81 -26.35 -15.22 -21.08
N ASN A 82 -25.36 -14.62 -20.43
CA ASN A 82 -24.26 -13.99 -21.15
C ASN A 82 -23.34 -15.08 -21.73
N ARG A 83 -23.20 -15.11 -23.06
CA ARG A 83 -22.48 -16.18 -23.77
C ARG A 83 -20.95 -15.99 -23.81
N ILE A 84 -20.43 -15.11 -22.95
CA ILE A 84 -19.00 -14.80 -22.91
C ILE A 84 -18.36 -15.68 -21.84
N PRO A 85 -17.41 -16.56 -22.19
CA PRO A 85 -16.72 -17.38 -21.21
C PRO A 85 -15.99 -16.54 -20.16
N ASP A 86 -16.11 -16.92 -18.90
CA ASP A 86 -15.31 -16.37 -17.80
C ASP A 86 -13.97 -17.11 -17.73
N LEU A 87 -12.88 -16.38 -18.02
CA LEU A 87 -11.51 -16.90 -17.98
C LEU A 87 -10.66 -16.20 -16.92
N ARG A 88 -11.28 -15.67 -15.85
CA ARG A 88 -10.54 -15.00 -14.77
C ARG A 88 -9.67 -15.98 -13.99
N GLU A 89 -8.44 -15.57 -13.75
CA GLU A 89 -7.48 -16.26 -12.86
C GLU A 89 -7.60 -15.76 -11.42
N GLN A 90 -7.73 -14.44 -11.22
CA GLN A 90 -8.04 -13.85 -9.91
C GLN A 90 -9.56 -13.82 -9.73
N LEU A 91 -10.06 -14.60 -8.77
CA LEU A 91 -11.50 -14.69 -8.52
C LEU A 91 -11.98 -13.72 -7.43
N TYR A 92 -11.11 -13.42 -6.46
CA TYR A 92 -11.44 -12.60 -5.29
C TYR A 92 -10.18 -11.92 -4.73
N TRP A 93 -10.24 -10.63 -4.43
CA TRP A 93 -9.18 -9.90 -3.73
C TRP A 93 -9.78 -8.86 -2.78
N ASN A 94 -9.45 -8.97 -1.50
CA ASN A 94 -9.82 -7.98 -0.50
C ASN A 94 -8.72 -7.87 0.58
N PRO A 95 -7.94 -6.78 0.61
CA PRO A 95 -6.84 -6.60 1.57
C PRO A 95 -7.32 -6.09 2.94
N GLN A 96 -8.62 -5.87 3.13
CA GLN A 96 -9.20 -5.24 4.32
C GLN A 96 -10.24 -6.15 4.99
N ILE A 97 -9.93 -7.44 5.11
CA ILE A 97 -10.79 -8.41 5.77
C ILE A 97 -10.57 -8.37 7.28
N LYS A 98 -11.67 -8.36 8.05
CA LYS A 98 -11.65 -8.52 9.51
C LYS A 98 -12.42 -9.79 9.88
N VAL A 99 -11.89 -10.53 10.84
CA VAL A 99 -12.58 -11.69 11.41
C VAL A 99 -13.73 -11.19 12.29
N GLY A 100 -14.90 -11.84 12.22
CA GLY A 100 -16.05 -11.50 13.03
C GLY A 100 -15.81 -11.72 14.53
N GLU A 101 -16.67 -11.15 15.37
CA GLU A 101 -16.63 -11.36 16.83
C GLU A 101 -16.84 -12.83 17.23
N ASP A 102 -17.50 -13.60 16.38
CA ASP A 102 -17.68 -15.06 16.50
C ASP A 102 -16.40 -15.85 16.16
N GLY A 103 -15.30 -15.18 15.81
CA GLY A 103 -14.04 -15.79 15.38
C GLY A 103 -14.11 -16.40 13.99
N MET A 104 -15.21 -16.20 13.25
CA MET A 104 -15.40 -16.76 11.91
C MET A 104 -15.21 -15.70 10.83
N LEU A 105 -14.67 -16.15 9.70
CA LEU A 105 -14.61 -15.39 8.47
C LEU A 105 -15.42 -16.14 7.41
N ARG A 106 -16.43 -15.49 6.85
CA ARG A 106 -17.25 -16.03 5.75
C ARG A 106 -16.94 -15.24 4.49
N LEU A 107 -16.44 -15.92 3.45
CA LEU A 107 -16.18 -15.35 2.14
C LEU A 107 -17.04 -16.06 1.10
N GLN A 108 -17.61 -15.30 0.18
CA GLN A 108 -18.38 -15.81 -0.95
C GLN A 108 -17.83 -15.19 -2.23
N PHE A 109 -17.62 -16.01 -3.24
CA PHE A 109 -17.13 -15.61 -4.56
C PHE A 109 -17.59 -16.64 -5.59
N TYR A 110 -17.47 -16.26 -6.86
CA TYR A 110 -17.79 -17.12 -7.99
C TYR A 110 -16.51 -17.58 -8.70
N THR A 111 -16.47 -18.85 -9.09
CA THR A 111 -15.39 -19.42 -9.92
C THR A 111 -15.52 -18.93 -11.36
N SER A 112 -14.44 -19.07 -12.14
CA SER A 112 -14.51 -18.89 -13.59
C SER A 112 -14.96 -20.19 -14.28
N ASP A 113 -15.12 -20.17 -15.59
CA ASP A 113 -15.52 -21.33 -16.41
C ASP A 113 -14.35 -22.31 -16.63
N VAL A 114 -13.15 -22.00 -16.13
CA VAL A 114 -11.95 -22.83 -16.31
C VAL A 114 -11.90 -23.91 -15.21
N PRO A 115 -12.03 -25.21 -15.56
CA PRO A 115 -11.83 -26.28 -14.59
C PRO A 115 -10.36 -26.36 -14.20
N GLY A 116 -10.09 -26.68 -12.93
CA GLY A 116 -8.72 -26.73 -12.45
C GLY A 116 -8.58 -26.67 -10.94
N GLU A 117 -7.33 -26.53 -10.51
CA GLU A 117 -6.98 -26.31 -9.11
C GLU A 117 -6.78 -24.81 -8.87
N TYR A 118 -7.61 -24.25 -7.99
CA TYR A 118 -7.52 -22.87 -7.54
C TYR A 118 -6.83 -22.82 -6.18
N GLU A 119 -6.05 -21.77 -5.94
CA GLU A 119 -5.46 -21.49 -4.64
C GLU A 119 -6.18 -20.32 -3.96
N MET A 120 -6.54 -20.52 -2.70
CA MET A 120 -6.93 -19.46 -1.78
C MET A 120 -5.75 -19.18 -0.85
N SER A 121 -5.31 -17.92 -0.81
CA SER A 121 -4.31 -17.43 0.14
C SER A 121 -4.93 -16.36 1.04
N ILE A 122 -4.75 -16.50 2.35
CA ILE A 122 -5.12 -15.51 3.36
C ILE A 122 -3.86 -15.18 4.16
N GLU A 123 -3.51 -13.91 4.20
CA GLU A 123 -2.39 -13.40 4.97
C GLU A 123 -2.87 -12.27 5.88
N GLY A 124 -2.24 -12.15 7.05
CA GLY A 124 -2.62 -11.11 7.99
C GLY A 124 -1.79 -11.10 9.26
N VAL A 125 -2.20 -10.27 10.20
CA VAL A 125 -1.55 -10.10 11.50
C VAL A 125 -2.61 -10.19 12.58
N SER A 126 -2.36 -11.00 13.62
CA SER A 126 -3.25 -11.12 14.77
C SER A 126 -3.19 -9.86 15.65
N GLN A 127 -4.14 -9.71 16.58
CA GLN A 127 -4.12 -8.62 17.57
C GLN A 127 -2.85 -8.64 18.44
N ALA A 128 -2.21 -9.80 18.60
CA ALA A 128 -0.95 -9.95 19.32
C ALA A 128 0.29 -9.69 18.44
N GLY A 129 0.12 -9.24 17.19
CA GLY A 129 1.22 -8.97 16.26
C GLY A 129 1.78 -10.21 15.56
N GLN A 130 1.13 -11.37 15.65
CA GLN A 130 1.61 -12.59 15.03
C GLN A 130 1.20 -12.66 13.55
N LEU A 131 2.14 -13.03 12.68
CA LEU A 131 1.86 -13.25 11.26
C LEU A 131 1.01 -14.52 11.06
N ILE A 132 -0.02 -14.40 10.23
CA ILE A 132 -0.92 -15.49 9.84
C ILE A 132 -0.77 -15.69 8.33
N SER A 133 -0.62 -16.95 7.90
CA SER A 133 -0.66 -17.34 6.50
C SER A 133 -1.42 -18.66 6.35
N ILE A 134 -2.45 -18.66 5.52
CA ILE A 134 -3.29 -19.81 5.24
C ILE A 134 -3.35 -19.98 3.73
N ARG A 135 -2.98 -21.17 3.24
CA ARG A 135 -3.16 -21.57 1.84
C ARG A 135 -4.05 -22.80 1.74
N ARG A 136 -5.01 -22.78 0.82
CA ARG A 136 -5.95 -23.88 0.55
C ARG A 136 -6.15 -24.05 -0.94
N LYS A 137 -6.32 -25.30 -1.35
CA LYS A 137 -6.60 -25.66 -2.75
C LYS A 137 -8.08 -26.02 -2.90
N LEU A 138 -8.67 -25.58 -4.00
CA LEU A 138 -10.05 -25.84 -4.38
C LEU A 138 -10.05 -26.46 -5.77
N LEU A 139 -10.63 -27.65 -5.91
CA LEU A 139 -10.77 -28.30 -7.21
C LEU A 139 -12.13 -27.92 -7.80
N VAL A 140 -12.10 -27.32 -8.99
CA VAL A 140 -13.29 -26.99 -9.78
C VAL A 140 -13.35 -27.98 -10.94
N GLY A 141 -14.40 -28.80 -10.94
CA GLY A 141 -14.67 -29.77 -12.00
C GLY A 141 -15.35 -29.13 -13.21
N PRO A 142 -15.37 -29.84 -14.36
CA PRO A 142 -16.18 -29.47 -15.51
C PRO A 142 -17.69 -29.65 -15.27
#